data_AF-A0A3M2CNL0-F1
#
_entry.id   AF-A0A3M2CNL0-F1
#
_cell.length_a   1.000
_cell.length_b   1.000
_cell.length_c   1.000
_cell.angle_alpha   90.00
_cell.angle_beta   90.00
_cell.angle_gamma   90.00
#
_symmetry.space_group_name_H-M   'P 1'
#
loop_
_entity.id
_entity.type
_entity.pdbx_description
1 polymer ?
#
loop_
_entity_poly.entity_id
_entity_poly.type
_entity_poly.pdbx_seq_one_letter_code
_entity_poly.pdbx_strand_id
1 'polypeptide(L)'
;MARSKTPATPTDDAAAGRGALLRLLRILLIAVIILVTFFYVLDIGQNPQQIGDWEINLVTGWPWVLLFGLTLAFGVIAIDVLTPEKKIATVSGVFFGIVAGVAAAIALSFLLDRIAEVYEITGSRIIDTIKILIGIATVYLAVSIVLQTQDQFRLVIPYVEFARQVRGPRPLILDSAALIDGRILDVCRTGLIQAPIVIPRFVVDELQTLADSGDGLKRTRGRRGLEIVSRLQREALLDVSVDESDAAGAGADQMLIDLAARLPGTVVTTDSALARVAGIKGVSAVNLNELASAMRLAVAPGDRLEVRLVRPGEQPGQAVGFLDDGTMVVADDGADLIGRTAALRVTSSLQTNAGRMIFARPTDAPAADAPPATPTTDTGAQPEREASPDGSAASRRRDPRKTRARNPRR
;
A
#
# COMPACT_ATOMS: atom_id res chain seq x y z
N MET A 1 6.43 41.59 24.34
CA MET A 1 5.97 41.11 23.02
C MET A 1 7.04 40.18 22.44
N ALA A 2 6.97 38.89 22.73
CA ALA A 2 7.87 37.88 22.17
C ALA A 2 7.06 37.10 21.12
N ARG A 3 7.43 37.22 19.84
CA ARG A 3 6.84 36.44 18.75
C ARG A 3 7.32 34.99 18.90
N SER A 4 6.39 34.07 19.15
CA SER A 4 6.63 32.64 19.06
C SER A 4 6.98 32.27 17.61
N LYS A 5 8.15 31.67 17.40
CA LYS A 5 8.46 30.96 16.17
C LYS A 5 7.72 29.63 16.22
N THR A 6 6.73 29.46 15.37
CA THR A 6 6.11 28.18 15.05
C THR A 6 7.19 27.24 14.52
N PRO A 7 7.30 25.97 14.98
CA PRO A 7 8.27 25.03 14.42
C PRO A 7 7.87 24.69 12.98
N ALA A 8 8.81 24.86 12.06
CA ALA A 8 8.63 24.51 10.65
C ALA A 8 8.35 23.02 10.53
N THR A 9 7.26 22.68 9.85
CA THR A 9 6.93 21.32 9.44
C THR A 9 8.03 20.74 8.54
N PRO A 10 8.43 19.46 8.70
CA PRO A 10 9.57 18.84 8.01
C PRO A 10 9.45 18.80 6.46
N THR A 11 8.32 19.21 5.91
CA THR A 11 8.08 19.38 4.46
C THR A 11 8.67 20.67 3.89
N ASP A 12 8.76 21.75 4.67
CA ASP A 12 9.25 23.05 4.19
C ASP A 12 10.77 23.09 4.05
N ASP A 13 11.50 22.45 4.96
CA ASP A 13 12.98 22.37 4.91
C ASP A 13 13.46 21.56 3.69
N ALA A 14 12.71 20.52 3.31
CA ALA A 14 13.03 19.71 2.13
C ALA A 14 12.78 20.48 0.81
N ALA A 15 11.75 21.32 0.76
CA ALA A 15 11.45 22.17 -0.41
C ALA A 15 12.49 23.30 -0.56
N ALA A 16 12.87 23.94 0.56
CA ALA A 16 13.91 24.97 0.59
C ALA A 16 15.28 24.43 0.14
N GLY A 17 15.62 23.21 0.56
CA GLY A 17 16.87 22.53 0.16
C GLY A 17 16.96 22.24 -1.34
N ARG A 18 15.86 21.79 -1.97
CA ARG A 18 15.79 21.54 -3.41
C ARG A 18 15.99 22.83 -4.22
N GLY A 19 15.36 23.93 -3.80
CA GLY A 19 15.53 25.23 -4.44
C GLY A 19 16.94 25.82 -4.29
N ALA A 20 17.63 25.53 -3.18
CA ALA A 20 19.03 25.91 -2.99
C ALA A 20 19.98 25.09 -3.89
N LEU A 21 19.78 23.77 -3.98
CA LEU A 21 20.57 22.87 -4.83
C LEU A 21 20.48 23.24 -6.31
N LEU A 22 19.27 23.54 -6.80
CA LEU A 22 19.05 23.95 -8.20
C LEU A 22 19.74 25.29 -8.53
N ARG A 23 19.74 26.24 -7.59
CA ARG A 23 20.48 27.51 -7.75
C ARG A 23 21.99 27.28 -7.83
N LEU A 24 22.53 26.41 -6.98
CA LEU A 24 23.95 26.04 -7.00
C LEU A 24 24.31 25.38 -8.33
N LEU A 25 23.47 24.47 -8.84
CA LEU A 25 23.67 23.80 -10.13
C LEU A 25 23.73 24.80 -11.31
N ARG A 26 22.83 25.80 -11.33
CA ARG A 26 22.83 26.87 -12.35
C ARG A 26 24.10 27.71 -12.31
N ILE A 27 24.55 28.08 -11.11
CA ILE A 27 25.80 28.84 -10.91
C ILE A 27 26.99 28.02 -11.39
N LEU A 28 27.03 26.72 -11.06
CA LEU A 28 28.09 25.82 -11.49
C LEU A 28 28.13 25.68 -13.03
N LEU A 29 26.97 25.56 -13.69
CA LEU A 29 26.89 25.50 -15.15
C LEU A 29 27.45 26.76 -15.80
N ILE A 30 27.08 27.95 -15.31
CA ILE A 30 27.63 29.23 -15.80
C ILE A 30 29.14 29.25 -15.62
N ALA A 31 29.64 28.88 -14.44
CA ALA A 31 31.06 28.87 -14.15
C ALA A 31 31.84 27.95 -15.11
N VAL A 32 31.31 26.77 -15.41
CA VAL A 32 31.92 25.83 -16.36
C VAL A 32 31.93 26.40 -17.78
N ILE A 33 30.81 26.97 -18.26
CA ILE A 33 30.76 27.57 -19.60
C ILE A 33 31.76 28.73 -19.74
N ILE A 34 31.84 29.61 -18.72
CA ILE A 34 32.81 30.71 -18.69
C ILE A 34 34.24 30.16 -18.68
N LEU A 35 34.52 29.16 -17.86
CA LEU A 35 35.86 28.56 -17.75
C LEU A 35 36.31 27.92 -19.07
N VAL A 36 35.44 27.11 -19.69
CA VAL A 36 35.73 26.46 -20.98
C VAL A 36 35.92 27.49 -22.08
N THR A 37 35.08 28.52 -22.12
CA THR A 37 35.20 29.60 -23.10
C THR A 37 36.48 30.41 -22.88
N PHE A 38 36.84 30.69 -21.62
CA PHE A 38 38.07 31.40 -21.26
C PHE A 38 39.32 30.62 -21.67
N PHE A 39 39.37 29.31 -21.41
CA PHE A 39 40.47 28.46 -21.86
C PHE A 39 40.54 28.29 -23.37
N TYR A 40 39.40 28.31 -24.07
CA TYR A 40 39.42 28.31 -25.53
C TYR A 40 39.93 29.63 -26.10
N VAL A 41 39.55 30.77 -25.51
CA VAL A 41 39.97 32.09 -25.96
C VAL A 41 41.46 32.33 -25.72
N LEU A 42 42.01 31.74 -24.64
CA LEU A 42 43.43 31.75 -24.33
C LEU A 42 44.11 30.54 -25.00
N ASP A 43 44.62 30.74 -26.21
CA ASP A 43 45.50 29.76 -26.84
C ASP A 43 46.89 29.86 -26.19
N ILE A 44 47.17 28.96 -25.25
CA ILE A 44 48.45 28.86 -24.55
C ILE A 44 49.26 27.77 -25.26
N GLY A 45 50.07 28.19 -26.24
CA GLY A 45 50.96 27.33 -27.01
C GLY A 45 52.43 27.59 -26.67
N GLN A 46 53.27 26.56 -26.75
CA GLN A 46 54.73 26.76 -26.75
C GLN A 46 55.16 27.19 -28.14
N ASN A 47 55.99 28.23 -28.20
CA ASN A 47 56.49 28.73 -29.47
C ASN A 47 57.37 27.63 -30.12
N PRO A 48 57.04 27.13 -31.34
CA PRO A 48 57.75 25.98 -31.92
C PRO A 48 59.26 26.21 -32.13
N GLN A 49 59.70 27.48 -32.11
CA GLN A 49 61.08 27.88 -32.34
C GLN A 49 61.89 28.16 -31.06
N GLN A 50 61.26 28.26 -29.88
CA GLN A 50 61.95 28.53 -28.61
C GLN A 50 61.39 27.66 -27.48
N ILE A 51 62.17 26.66 -27.06
CA ILE A 51 61.83 25.77 -25.95
C ILE A 51 61.87 26.56 -24.64
N GLY A 52 60.72 26.79 -24.03
CA GLY A 52 60.59 27.42 -22.71
C GLY A 52 59.77 28.71 -22.68
N ASP A 53 59.52 29.34 -23.84
CA ASP A 53 58.71 30.55 -23.93
C ASP A 53 57.25 30.20 -24.23
N TRP A 54 56.40 30.56 -23.27
CA TRP A 54 54.94 30.44 -23.33
C TRP A 54 54.38 31.76 -23.83
N GLU A 55 53.75 31.74 -25.01
CA GLU A 55 53.02 32.90 -25.53
C GLU A 55 51.53 32.74 -25.26
N ILE A 56 50.90 33.82 -24.81
CA ILE A 56 49.45 33.88 -24.62
C ILE A 56 48.86 34.56 -25.86
N ASN A 57 48.24 33.77 -26.73
CA ASN A 57 47.58 34.26 -27.92
C ASN A 57 46.06 34.30 -27.73
N LEU A 58 45.41 35.34 -28.24
CA LEU A 58 43.95 35.37 -28.34
C LEU A 58 43.54 34.72 -29.65
N VAL A 59 42.67 33.71 -29.57
CA VAL A 59 42.14 33.04 -30.76
C VAL A 59 41.41 34.04 -31.66
N THR A 60 41.71 34.00 -32.96
CA THR A 60 41.02 34.85 -33.94
C THR A 60 39.54 34.47 -33.98
N GLY A 61 38.65 35.44 -33.72
CA GLY A 61 37.21 35.20 -33.60
C GLY A 61 36.70 34.95 -32.18
N TRP A 62 37.55 35.15 -31.15
CA TRP A 62 37.15 35.06 -29.74
C TRP A 62 35.86 35.82 -29.35
N PRO A 63 35.50 36.99 -29.94
CA PRO A 63 34.25 37.68 -29.57
C PRO A 63 33.01 36.88 -29.97
N TRP A 64 33.06 36.16 -31.10
CA TRP A 64 31.96 35.31 -31.56
C TRP A 64 31.77 34.09 -30.68
N VAL A 65 32.86 33.52 -30.18
CA VAL A 65 32.82 32.37 -29.27
C VAL A 65 32.27 32.78 -27.90
N LEU A 66 32.66 33.95 -27.39
CA LEU A 66 32.06 34.52 -26.18
C LEU A 66 30.57 34.81 -26.35
N LEU A 67 30.18 35.42 -27.47
CA LEU A 67 28.79 35.74 -27.76
C LEU A 67 27.94 34.46 -27.87
N PHE A 68 28.46 33.41 -28.50
CA PHE A 68 27.80 32.10 -28.57
C PHE A 68 27.71 31.42 -27.20
N GLY A 69 28.80 31.41 -26.42
CA GLY A 69 28.80 30.84 -25.07
C GLY A 69 27.79 31.54 -24.14
N LEU A 70 27.72 32.87 -24.20
CA LEU A 70 26.79 33.67 -23.39
C LEU A 70 25.34 33.43 -23.80
N THR A 71 25.05 33.40 -25.11
CA THR A 71 23.69 33.12 -25.62
C THR A 71 23.24 31.70 -25.29
N LEU A 72 24.14 30.71 -25.38
CA LEU A 72 23.87 29.34 -24.97
C LEU A 72 23.57 29.23 -23.46
N ALA A 73 24.41 29.83 -22.62
CA ALA A 73 24.22 29.83 -21.17
C ALA A 73 22.89 30.48 -20.77
N PHE A 74 22.58 31.65 -21.35
CA PHE A 74 21.32 32.33 -21.11
C PHE A 74 20.12 31.50 -21.59
N GLY A 75 20.22 30.88 -22.77
CA GLY A 75 19.16 30.02 -23.31
C GLY A 75 18.86 28.81 -22.42
N VAL A 76 19.90 28.10 -21.95
CA VAL A 76 19.73 26.93 -21.07
C VAL A 76 19.08 27.34 -19.74
N ILE A 77 19.51 28.45 -19.15
CA ILE A 77 18.93 28.94 -17.89
C ILE A 77 17.51 29.43 -18.08
N ALA A 78 17.22 30.16 -19.17
CA ALA A 78 15.88 30.59 -19.50
C ALA A 78 14.94 29.38 -19.63
N ILE A 79 15.33 28.35 -20.38
CA ILE A 79 14.55 27.11 -20.51
C ILE A 79 14.34 26.44 -19.14
N ASP A 80 15.37 26.39 -18.31
CA ASP A 80 15.31 25.79 -16.97
C ASP A 80 14.42 26.57 -15.98
N VAL A 81 14.36 27.90 -16.10
CA VAL A 81 13.52 28.78 -15.28
C VAL A 81 12.07 28.82 -15.78
N LEU A 82 11.86 28.86 -17.09
CA LEU A 82 10.54 28.90 -17.72
C LEU A 82 9.81 27.55 -17.63
N THR A 83 10.50 26.46 -17.29
CA THR A 83 9.92 25.11 -17.14
C THR A 83 10.05 24.59 -15.69
N PRO A 84 9.36 25.20 -14.71
CA PRO A 84 9.50 24.87 -13.30
C PRO A 84 9.00 23.46 -12.93
N GLU A 85 8.05 22.89 -13.68
CA GLU A 85 7.51 21.55 -13.47
C GLU A 85 7.86 20.63 -14.65
N LYS A 86 9.09 20.12 -14.66
CA LYS A 86 9.51 19.14 -15.67
C LYS A 86 8.88 17.79 -15.33
N LYS A 87 7.74 17.47 -15.94
CA LYS A 87 7.21 16.09 -15.92
C LYS A 87 8.31 15.16 -16.45
N ILE A 88 8.66 14.13 -15.69
CA ILE A 88 9.69 13.15 -16.07
C ILE A 88 9.37 12.56 -17.46
N ALA A 89 8.07 12.31 -17.72
CA ALA A 89 7.55 11.86 -19.01
C ALA A 89 7.99 12.76 -20.18
N THR A 90 7.94 14.08 -20.02
CA THR A 90 8.34 15.05 -21.04
C THR A 90 9.84 14.99 -21.30
N VAL A 91 10.65 14.88 -20.25
CA VAL A 91 12.12 14.76 -20.41
C VAL A 91 12.49 13.46 -21.11
N SER A 92 11.90 12.33 -20.69
CA SER A 92 12.10 11.05 -21.36
C SER A 92 11.58 11.07 -22.80
N GLY A 93 10.44 11.72 -23.05
CA GLY A 93 9.83 11.82 -24.37
C GLY A 93 10.71 12.60 -25.35
N VAL A 94 11.27 13.74 -24.92
CA VAL A 94 12.23 14.50 -25.73
C VAL A 94 13.47 13.65 -26.04
N PHE A 95 14.02 12.94 -25.05
CA PHE A 95 15.17 12.06 -25.26
C PHE A 95 14.88 10.96 -26.28
N PHE A 96 13.79 10.22 -26.12
CA PHE A 96 13.40 9.18 -27.06
C PHE A 96 13.10 9.74 -28.46
N GLY A 97 12.46 10.90 -28.54
CA GLY A 97 12.21 11.59 -29.81
C GLY A 97 13.50 11.97 -30.54
N ILE A 98 14.49 12.50 -29.83
CA ILE A 98 15.80 12.83 -30.43
C ILE A 98 16.50 11.55 -30.91
N VAL A 99 16.56 10.51 -30.08
CA VAL A 99 17.22 9.24 -30.44
C VAL A 99 16.56 8.60 -31.66
N ALA A 100 15.22 8.51 -31.67
CA ALA A 100 14.47 7.97 -32.80
C ALA A 100 14.62 8.82 -34.06
N GLY A 101 14.60 10.15 -33.91
CA GLY A 101 14.77 11.09 -35.02
C GLY A 101 16.16 11.02 -35.65
N VAL A 102 17.21 10.90 -34.83
CA VAL A 102 18.59 10.71 -35.31
C VAL A 102 18.73 9.36 -36.01
N ALA A 103 18.18 8.29 -35.45
CA ALA A 103 18.21 6.97 -36.08
C ALA A 103 17.51 6.98 -37.46
N ALA A 104 16.34 7.62 -37.55
CA ALA A 104 15.63 7.79 -38.81
C ALA A 104 16.40 8.68 -39.81
N ALA A 105 17.04 9.76 -39.34
CA ALA A 105 17.88 10.61 -40.17
C ALA A 105 19.09 9.86 -40.75
N ILE A 106 19.74 9.00 -39.96
CA ILE A 106 20.84 8.14 -40.41
C ILE A 106 20.33 7.15 -41.47
N ALA A 107 19.20 6.49 -41.23
CA ALA A 107 18.60 5.55 -42.18
C ALA A 107 18.23 6.24 -43.51
N LEU A 108 17.64 7.43 -43.45
CA LEU A 108 17.27 8.19 -44.65
C LEU A 108 18.51 8.72 -45.37
N SER A 109 19.54 9.13 -44.64
CA SER A 109 20.84 9.54 -45.21
C SER A 109 21.49 8.39 -45.98
N PHE A 110 21.46 7.17 -45.45
CA PHE A 110 21.96 5.98 -46.13
C PHE A 110 21.21 5.70 -47.43
N LEU A 111 19.88 5.86 -47.43
CA LEU A 111 19.08 5.71 -48.64
C LEU A 111 19.41 6.77 -49.69
N LEU A 112 19.60 8.02 -49.26
CA LEU A 112 20.04 9.12 -50.11
C LEU A 112 21.41 8.84 -50.75
N ASP A 113 22.34 8.24 -50.01
CA ASP A 113 23.64 7.86 -50.56
C ASP A 113 23.51 6.82 -51.68
N ARG A 114 22.63 5.82 -51.52
CA ARG A 114 22.37 4.82 -52.57
C ARG A 114 21.74 5.41 -53.81
N ILE A 115 20.81 6.33 -53.64
CA ILE A 115 20.21 7.06 -54.77
C ILE A 115 21.27 7.92 -55.45
N ALA A 116 22.07 8.66 -54.68
CA ALA A 116 23.12 9.52 -55.21
C ALA A 116 24.17 8.76 -56.03
N GLU A 117 24.51 7.54 -55.60
CA GLU A 117 25.40 6.63 -56.30
C GLU A 117 24.82 6.18 -57.66
N VAL A 118 23.54 5.80 -57.71
CA VAL A 118 22.87 5.37 -58.95
C VAL A 118 22.80 6.48 -60.00
N TYR A 119 22.66 7.73 -59.57
CA TYR A 119 22.58 8.90 -60.46
C TYR A 119 23.94 9.59 -60.66
N GLU A 120 25.04 9.03 -60.15
CA GLU A 120 26.41 9.59 -60.27
C GLU A 120 26.56 11.04 -59.76
N ILE A 121 25.71 11.46 -58.80
CA ILE A 121 25.72 12.81 -58.20
C ILE A 121 26.48 12.86 -56.86
N THR A 122 27.27 11.83 -56.56
CA THR A 122 27.99 11.66 -55.29
C THR A 122 28.94 12.83 -54.98
N GLY A 123 28.95 13.29 -53.72
CA GLY A 123 29.87 14.36 -53.27
C GLY A 123 29.42 15.80 -53.57
N SER A 124 28.21 16.00 -54.08
CA SER A 124 27.64 17.33 -54.24
C SER A 124 27.26 17.96 -52.89
N ARG A 125 27.65 19.22 -52.67
CA ARG A 125 27.23 20.02 -51.49
C ARG A 125 25.71 20.06 -51.32
N ILE A 126 24.97 19.89 -52.42
CA ILE A 126 23.50 19.85 -52.41
C ILE A 126 23.01 18.64 -51.61
N ILE A 127 23.65 17.48 -51.75
CA ILE A 127 23.26 16.24 -51.07
C ILE A 127 23.54 16.36 -49.57
N ASP A 128 24.69 16.89 -49.19
CA ASP A 128 25.02 17.12 -47.78
C ASP A 128 24.07 18.12 -47.13
N THR A 129 23.69 19.17 -47.86
CA THR A 129 22.69 20.15 -47.40
C THR A 129 21.33 19.49 -47.21
N ILE A 130 20.90 18.64 -48.16
CA ILE A 130 19.65 17.89 -48.07
C ILE A 130 19.65 16.94 -46.87
N LYS A 131 20.76 16.24 -46.59
CA LYS A 131 20.90 15.36 -45.42
C LYS A 131 20.75 16.11 -44.11
N ILE A 132 21.37 17.30 -43.98
CA ILE A 132 21.24 18.14 -42.78
C ILE A 132 19.79 18.60 -42.59
N LEU A 133 19.13 19.07 -43.66
CA LEU A 133 17.74 19.49 -43.61
C LEU A 133 16.80 18.36 -43.21
N ILE A 134 17.02 17.17 -43.78
CA ILE A 134 16.32 15.94 -43.40
C ILE A 134 16.57 15.59 -41.94
N GLY A 135 17.81 15.71 -41.46
CA GLY A 135 18.13 15.42 -40.06
C GLY A 135 17.37 16.32 -39.10
N ILE A 136 17.37 17.64 -39.35
CA ILE A 136 16.63 18.62 -38.54
C ILE A 136 15.13 18.32 -38.59
N ALA A 137 14.57 18.12 -39.78
CA ALA A 137 13.16 17.83 -39.96
C ALA A 137 12.73 16.54 -39.25
N THR A 138 13.52 15.48 -39.36
CA THR A 138 13.21 14.18 -38.78
C THR A 138 13.29 14.20 -37.25
N VAL A 139 14.29 14.88 -36.68
CA VAL A 139 14.41 15.05 -35.23
C VAL A 139 13.24 15.87 -34.68
N TYR A 140 12.88 16.97 -35.34
CA TYR A 140 11.71 17.77 -34.95
C TYR A 140 10.42 16.94 -35.00
N LEU A 141 10.19 16.22 -36.10
CA LEU A 141 9.00 15.40 -36.28
C LEU A 141 8.91 14.30 -35.21
N ALA A 142 10.01 13.60 -34.94
CA ALA A 142 10.06 12.53 -33.94
C ALA A 142 9.79 13.05 -32.52
N VAL A 143 10.40 14.17 -32.13
CA VAL A 143 10.12 14.81 -30.82
C VAL A 143 8.67 15.29 -30.75
N SER A 144 8.16 15.91 -31.80
CA SER A 144 6.78 16.41 -31.86
C SER A 144 5.76 15.27 -31.71
N ILE A 145 5.95 14.16 -32.43
CA ILE A 145 5.10 12.97 -32.32
C ILE A 145 5.17 12.41 -30.90
N VAL A 146 6.36 12.17 -30.35
CA VAL A 146 6.48 11.62 -28.99
C VAL A 146 5.80 12.52 -27.97
N LEU A 147 5.99 13.84 -28.06
CA LEU A 147 5.36 14.78 -27.12
C LEU A 147 3.83 14.89 -27.28
N GLN A 148 3.30 14.75 -28.49
CA GLN A 148 1.85 14.73 -28.74
C GLN A 148 1.20 13.41 -28.32
N THR A 149 1.97 12.31 -28.35
CA THR A 149 1.43 10.96 -28.07
C THR A 149 1.74 10.47 -26.65
N GLN A 150 2.68 11.10 -25.92
CA GLN A 150 3.11 10.66 -24.58
C GLN A 150 1.95 10.58 -23.56
N ASP A 151 0.94 11.45 -23.68
CA ASP A 151 -0.22 11.45 -22.78
C ASP A 151 -1.30 10.42 -23.19
N GLN A 152 -1.25 9.94 -24.44
CA GLN A 152 -2.16 8.92 -24.97
C GLN A 152 -1.64 7.51 -24.70
N PHE A 153 -0.32 7.33 -24.67
CA PHE A 153 0.30 6.18 -24.07
C PHE A 153 0.25 6.32 -22.55
N ARG A 154 -0.94 6.08 -21.97
CA ARG A 154 -1.02 5.43 -20.67
C ARG A 154 -0.41 4.04 -20.83
N LEU A 155 0.90 4.00 -20.95
CA LEU A 155 1.71 2.82 -20.89
C LEU A 155 1.20 2.08 -19.65
N VAL A 156 0.60 0.92 -19.85
CA VAL A 156 0.29 -0.09 -18.83
C VAL A 156 1.63 -0.68 -18.33
N ILE A 157 2.61 0.17 -18.07
CA ILE A 157 3.48 -0.07 -16.94
C ILE A 157 2.61 0.44 -15.80
N PRO A 158 2.20 -0.40 -14.83
CA PRO A 158 1.88 0.15 -13.54
C PRO A 158 3.16 0.89 -13.15
N TYR A 159 3.14 2.21 -13.34
CA TYR A 159 3.88 3.09 -12.47
C TYR A 159 3.29 2.69 -11.14
N VAL A 160 3.94 1.72 -10.49
CA VAL A 160 4.17 1.79 -9.07
C VAL A 160 4.92 3.11 -8.90
N GLU A 161 4.16 4.21 -9.03
CA GLU A 161 4.15 5.18 -7.98
C GLU A 161 4.20 4.30 -6.75
N PHE A 162 5.36 4.30 -6.11
CA PHE A 162 5.36 4.23 -4.68
C PHE A 162 4.56 5.47 -4.20
N ALA A 163 3.28 5.62 -4.59
CA ALA A 163 2.23 5.70 -3.63
C ALA A 163 2.71 4.73 -2.59
N ARG A 164 3.21 5.31 -1.51
CA ARG A 164 3.44 4.64 -0.27
C ARG A 164 2.07 4.08 0.06
N GLN A 165 1.66 2.98 -0.58
CA GLN A 165 0.79 2.00 0.00
C GLN A 165 1.60 1.66 1.21
N VAL A 166 1.24 2.35 2.29
CA VAL A 166 1.76 2.15 3.61
C VAL A 166 1.61 0.65 3.77
N ARG A 167 2.70 -0.09 3.54
CA ARG A 167 2.82 -1.52 3.82
C ARG A 167 2.95 -1.61 5.34
N GLY A 168 1.89 -1.13 5.98
CA GLY A 168 1.66 -1.04 7.39
C GLY A 168 0.16 -1.27 7.58
N PRO A 169 -0.22 -1.75 8.76
CA PRO A 169 -1.63 -1.96 9.07
C PRO A 169 -2.43 -0.68 8.81
N ARG A 170 -3.53 -0.78 8.06
CA ARG A 170 -4.44 0.35 7.84
C ARG A 170 -4.98 0.80 9.20
N PRO A 171 -4.91 2.10 9.53
CA PRO A 171 -5.39 2.56 10.83
C PRO A 171 -6.89 2.30 10.96
N LEU A 172 -7.33 1.93 12.16
CA LEU A 172 -8.74 1.82 12.50
C LEU A 172 -9.24 3.18 12.98
N ILE A 173 -10.22 3.73 12.28
CA ILE A 173 -10.82 5.02 12.62
C ILE A 173 -12.13 4.75 13.34
N LEU A 174 -12.20 5.12 14.62
CA LEU A 174 -13.36 4.84 15.47
C LEU A 174 -14.39 5.97 15.44
N ASP A 175 -15.67 5.60 15.33
CA ASP A 175 -16.79 6.52 15.53
C ASP A 175 -17.28 6.53 17.00
N SER A 176 -18.19 7.46 17.31
CA SER A 176 -18.76 7.59 18.66
C SER A 176 -19.61 6.36 19.04
N ALA A 177 -20.32 5.75 18.09
CA ALA A 177 -21.19 4.61 18.34
C ALA A 177 -20.41 3.35 18.76
N ALA A 178 -19.30 3.04 18.09
CA ALA A 178 -18.39 1.94 18.42
C ALA A 178 -17.71 2.16 19.77
N LEU A 179 -17.33 3.41 20.09
CA LEU A 179 -16.76 3.76 21.40
C LEU A 179 -17.78 3.61 22.53
N ILE A 180 -19.04 4.01 22.31
CA ILE A 180 -20.12 3.84 23.30
C ILE A 180 -20.43 2.35 23.51
N ASP A 181 -20.47 1.55 22.44
CA ASP A 181 -20.66 0.10 22.53
C ASP A 181 -19.52 -0.57 23.32
N GLY A 182 -18.28 -0.20 23.04
CA GLY A 182 -17.11 -0.56 23.83
C GLY A 182 -16.54 -1.96 23.56
N ARG A 183 -17.24 -2.84 22.81
CA ARG A 183 -16.72 -4.18 22.47
C ARG A 183 -15.40 -4.13 21.68
N ILE A 184 -15.11 -3.01 21.01
CA ILE A 184 -13.84 -2.81 20.32
C ILE A 184 -12.64 -2.92 21.26
N LEU A 185 -12.75 -2.47 22.52
CA LEU A 185 -11.69 -2.59 23.51
C LEU A 185 -11.39 -4.07 23.80
N ASP A 186 -12.43 -4.88 23.99
CA ASP A 186 -12.29 -6.31 24.27
C ASP A 186 -11.70 -7.05 23.06
N VAL A 187 -12.15 -6.71 21.84
CA VAL A 187 -11.57 -7.26 20.61
C VAL A 187 -10.07 -6.91 20.49
N CYS A 188 -9.68 -5.67 20.78
CA CYS A 188 -8.27 -5.26 20.74
C CYS A 188 -7.42 -6.01 21.77
N ARG A 189 -7.96 -6.27 22.98
CA ARG A 189 -7.27 -7.03 24.04
C ARG A 189 -6.98 -8.49 23.67
N THR A 190 -7.72 -9.07 22.72
CA THR A 190 -7.43 -10.43 22.23
C THR A 190 -6.11 -10.53 21.46
N GLY A 191 -5.55 -9.39 21.01
CA GLY A 191 -4.37 -9.35 20.13
C GLY A 191 -4.67 -9.61 18.65
N LEU A 192 -5.96 -9.80 18.28
CA LEU A 192 -6.41 -9.94 16.89
C LEU A 192 -6.17 -8.66 16.07
N ILE A 193 -6.33 -7.50 16.71
CA ILE A 193 -6.14 -6.19 16.08
C ILE A 193 -4.78 -5.64 16.50
N GLN A 194 -3.87 -5.48 15.53
CA GLN A 194 -2.54 -4.90 15.72
C GLN A 194 -2.34 -3.62 14.89
N ALA A 195 -3.44 -2.96 14.54
CA ALA A 195 -3.43 -1.75 13.74
C ALA A 195 -3.46 -0.49 14.63
N PRO A 196 -2.82 0.62 14.22
CA PRO A 196 -2.98 1.90 14.88
C PRO A 196 -4.45 2.30 14.94
N ILE A 197 -4.87 2.80 16.09
CA ILE A 197 -6.23 3.28 16.32
C ILE A 197 -6.20 4.80 16.28
N VAL A 198 -7.06 5.37 15.44
CA VAL A 198 -7.22 6.82 15.27
C VAL A 198 -8.61 7.19 15.76
N ILE A 199 -8.67 8.11 16.71
CA ILE A 199 -9.93 8.65 17.23
C ILE A 199 -10.01 10.12 16.81
N PRO A 200 -10.92 10.50 15.91
CA PRO A 200 -11.01 11.88 15.47
C PRO A 200 -11.43 12.81 16.61
N ARG A 201 -10.90 14.04 16.64
CA ARG A 201 -11.25 15.02 17.67
C ARG A 201 -12.75 15.29 17.75
N PHE A 202 -13.43 15.43 16.61
CA PHE A 202 -14.88 15.68 16.59
C PHE A 202 -15.70 14.54 17.22
N VAL A 203 -15.19 13.30 17.21
CA VAL A 203 -15.83 12.17 17.89
C VAL A 203 -15.71 12.32 19.41
N VAL A 204 -14.54 12.77 19.89
CA VAL A 204 -14.35 13.08 21.31
C VAL A 204 -15.26 14.23 21.75
N ASP A 205 -15.37 15.28 20.93
CA ASP A 205 -16.23 16.44 21.19
C ASP A 205 -17.72 16.03 21.23
N GLU A 206 -18.15 15.12 20.35
CA GLU A 206 -19.50 14.54 20.36
C GLU A 206 -19.76 13.77 21.67
N LEU A 207 -18.81 12.94 22.12
CA LEU A 207 -18.91 12.19 23.37
C LEU A 207 -18.96 13.11 24.60
N GLN A 208 -18.19 14.21 24.60
CA GLN A 208 -18.25 15.24 25.65
C GLN A 208 -19.62 15.93 25.65
N THR A 209 -20.10 16.35 24.49
CA THR A 209 -21.44 16.95 24.34
C THR A 209 -22.54 16.03 24.86
N LEU A 210 -22.42 14.72 24.60
CA LEU A 210 -23.32 13.70 25.16
C LEU A 210 -23.18 13.58 26.68
N ALA A 211 -21.95 13.60 27.21
CA ALA A 211 -21.65 13.50 28.64
C ALA A 211 -22.20 14.69 29.45
N ASP A 212 -22.33 15.85 28.82
CA ASP A 212 -22.85 17.10 29.40
C ASP A 212 -24.34 17.33 29.14
N SER A 213 -25.01 16.40 28.43
CA SER A 213 -26.42 16.51 28.08
C SER A 213 -27.35 16.60 29.31
N GLY A 214 -28.48 17.31 29.21
CA GLY A 214 -29.53 17.31 30.24
C GLY A 214 -30.22 15.94 30.41
N ASP A 215 -30.13 15.06 29.42
CA ASP A 215 -30.69 13.71 29.42
C ASP A 215 -29.74 12.69 30.09
N GLY A 216 -30.21 12.02 31.16
CA GLY A 216 -29.42 11.06 31.93
C GLY A 216 -28.92 9.85 31.13
N LEU A 217 -29.69 9.38 30.15
CA LEU A 217 -29.28 8.25 29.30
C LEU A 217 -28.18 8.66 28.33
N LYS A 218 -28.27 9.86 27.75
CA LYS A 218 -27.22 10.43 26.88
C LYS A 218 -25.94 10.69 27.66
N ARG A 219 -26.03 11.26 28.87
CA ARG A 219 -24.87 11.45 29.76
C ARG A 219 -24.12 10.16 30.05
N THR A 220 -24.87 9.12 30.40
CA THR A 220 -24.29 7.81 30.73
C THR A 220 -23.56 7.22 29.53
N ARG A 221 -24.13 7.34 28.32
CA ARG A 221 -23.49 6.91 27.07
C ARG A 221 -22.23 7.71 26.75
N GLY A 222 -22.27 9.04 26.85
CA GLY A 222 -21.11 9.90 26.61
C GLY A 222 -19.96 9.59 27.56
N ARG A 223 -20.24 9.46 28.87
CA ARG A 223 -19.25 9.07 29.88
C ARG A 223 -18.64 7.70 29.62
N ARG A 224 -19.47 6.72 29.23
CA ARG A 224 -18.99 5.38 28.84
C ARG A 224 -18.05 5.45 27.63
N GLY A 225 -18.40 6.20 26.59
CA GLY A 225 -17.54 6.36 25.42
C GLY A 225 -16.18 6.98 25.79
N LEU A 226 -16.16 8.06 26.58
CA LEU A 226 -14.93 8.71 27.06
C LEU A 226 -14.09 7.78 27.95
N GLU A 227 -14.73 6.93 28.74
CA GLU A 227 -14.05 5.91 29.53
C GLU A 227 -13.37 4.87 28.62
N ILE A 228 -14.03 4.41 27.57
CA ILE A 228 -13.45 3.47 26.59
C ILE A 228 -12.25 4.09 25.87
N VAL A 229 -12.34 5.37 25.46
CA VAL A 229 -11.19 6.10 24.90
C VAL A 229 -10.00 6.10 25.87
N SER A 230 -10.25 6.43 27.14
CA SER A 230 -9.22 6.46 28.17
C SER A 230 -8.61 5.09 28.44
N ARG A 231 -9.40 4.02 28.35
CA ARG A 231 -8.92 2.64 28.52
C ARG A 231 -8.07 2.21 27.33
N LEU A 232 -8.53 2.46 26.10
CA LEU A 232 -7.78 2.18 24.87
C LEU A 232 -6.38 2.83 24.90
N GLN A 233 -6.28 4.09 25.30
CA GLN A 233 -5.00 4.81 25.41
C GLN A 233 -4.04 4.25 26.47
N ARG A 234 -4.53 3.48 27.46
CA ARG A 234 -3.69 2.88 28.51
C ARG A 234 -3.22 1.47 28.15
N GLU A 235 -3.77 0.86 27.11
CA GLU A 235 -3.37 -0.48 26.69
C GLU A 235 -1.98 -0.41 26.04
N ALA A 236 -0.98 -1.04 26.68
CA ALA A 236 0.41 -0.97 26.25
C ALA A 236 0.69 -1.57 24.86
N LEU A 237 -0.21 -2.44 24.39
CA LEU A 237 -0.11 -3.12 23.09
C LEU A 237 -0.77 -2.35 21.94
N LEU A 238 -1.49 -1.27 22.24
CA LEU A 238 -2.25 -0.49 21.24
C LEU A 238 -1.57 0.86 21.00
N ASP A 239 -1.38 1.20 19.74
CA ASP A 239 -1.01 2.56 19.33
C ASP A 239 -2.29 3.35 19.09
N VAL A 240 -2.65 4.22 20.04
CA VAL A 240 -3.89 4.99 20.02
C VAL A 240 -3.55 6.47 19.93
N SER A 241 -4.06 7.13 18.90
CA SER A 241 -3.86 8.56 18.65
C SER A 241 -5.19 9.29 18.48
N VAL A 242 -5.21 10.56 18.89
CA VAL A 242 -6.33 11.46 18.59
C VAL A 242 -5.93 12.31 17.39
N ASP A 243 -6.71 12.24 16.31
CA ASP A 243 -6.47 13.06 15.12
C ASP A 243 -7.10 14.44 15.30
N GLU A 244 -6.27 15.48 15.30
CA GLU A 244 -6.68 16.88 15.44
C GLU A 244 -6.92 17.57 14.09
N SER A 245 -6.92 16.83 12.98
CA SER A 245 -7.10 17.42 11.66
C SER A 245 -8.48 18.06 11.52
N ASP A 246 -8.52 19.36 11.23
CA ASP A 246 -9.77 20.06 10.92
C ASP A 246 -10.42 19.43 9.70
N ALA A 247 -11.62 18.87 9.88
CA ALA A 247 -12.42 18.36 8.79
C ALA A 247 -13.44 19.44 8.38
N ALA A 248 -13.36 19.85 7.10
CA ALA A 248 -14.12 20.96 6.58
C ALA A 248 -15.63 20.63 6.46
N GLY A 249 -16.46 21.28 7.28
CA GLY A 249 -17.86 21.66 7.00
C GLY A 249 -18.90 20.59 6.64
N ALA A 250 -18.56 19.31 6.63
CA ALA A 250 -19.48 18.22 6.33
C ALA A 250 -20.04 17.57 7.61
N GLY A 251 -21.12 16.79 7.50
CA GLY A 251 -21.65 16.02 8.65
C GLY A 251 -20.64 14.99 9.17
N ALA A 252 -20.77 14.58 10.44
CA ALA A 252 -19.81 13.69 11.13
C ALA A 252 -19.46 12.41 10.33
N ASP A 253 -20.47 11.76 9.75
CA ASP A 253 -20.31 10.58 8.88
C ASP A 253 -19.41 10.85 7.67
N GLN A 254 -19.60 12.02 7.05
CA GLN A 254 -18.81 12.43 5.90
C GLN A 254 -17.37 12.74 6.31
N MET A 255 -17.18 13.39 7.45
CA MET A 255 -15.86 13.68 8.03
C MET A 255 -15.10 12.37 8.32
N LEU A 256 -15.77 11.34 8.84
CA LEU A 256 -15.18 10.01 9.05
C LEU A 256 -14.73 9.36 7.74
N ILE A 257 -15.59 9.37 6.72
CA ILE A 257 -15.27 8.78 5.41
C ILE A 257 -14.12 9.53 4.75
N ASP A 258 -14.12 10.86 4.80
CA ASP A 258 -13.07 11.69 4.19
C ASP A 258 -11.75 11.54 4.93
N LEU A 259 -11.76 11.39 6.26
CA LEU A 259 -10.58 11.06 7.04
C LEU A 259 -10.03 9.67 6.66
N ALA A 260 -10.90 8.67 6.55
CA ALA A 260 -10.51 7.31 6.17
C ALA A 260 -9.97 7.24 4.74
N ALA A 261 -10.49 8.04 3.82
CA ALA A 261 -9.95 8.18 2.48
C ALA A 261 -8.55 8.85 2.48
N ARG A 262 -8.33 9.86 3.34
CA ARG A 262 -7.04 10.57 3.45
C ARG A 262 -5.95 9.75 4.14
N LEU A 263 -6.29 8.98 5.18
CA LEU A 263 -5.36 8.17 5.99
C LEU A 263 -5.27 6.69 5.56
N PRO A 264 -5.67 6.36 4.32
CA PRO A 264 -6.12 5.02 3.90
C PRO A 264 -6.57 4.06 5.04
N GLY A 265 -7.47 4.54 5.90
CA GLY A 265 -7.94 3.84 7.10
C GLY A 265 -9.17 2.97 6.88
N THR A 266 -9.52 2.20 7.90
CA THR A 266 -10.77 1.43 7.97
C THR A 266 -11.68 2.03 9.03
N VAL A 267 -12.88 2.46 8.66
CA VAL A 267 -13.88 2.98 9.61
C VAL A 267 -14.42 1.82 10.44
N VAL A 268 -14.41 1.95 11.75
CA VAL A 268 -15.00 0.98 12.68
C VAL A 268 -16.23 1.61 13.30
N THR A 269 -17.38 1.00 13.09
CA THR A 269 -18.69 1.52 13.50
C THR A 269 -19.61 0.38 13.94
N THR A 270 -20.68 0.72 14.67
CA THR A 270 -21.84 -0.18 14.83
C THR A 270 -22.97 0.14 13.86
N ASP A 271 -22.93 1.29 13.18
CA ASP A 271 -23.97 1.73 12.25
C ASP A 271 -23.79 1.08 10.87
N SER A 272 -24.79 0.28 10.49
CA SER A 272 -24.84 -0.38 9.18
C SER A 272 -25.03 0.60 8.01
N ALA A 273 -25.67 1.76 8.24
CA ALA A 273 -25.86 2.78 7.22
C ALA A 273 -24.52 3.45 6.88
N LEU A 274 -23.78 3.89 7.90
CA LEU A 274 -22.44 4.46 7.74
C LEU A 274 -21.49 3.47 7.04
N ALA A 275 -21.48 2.20 7.45
CA ALA A 275 -20.67 1.16 6.83
C ALA A 275 -21.00 0.97 5.32
N ARG A 276 -22.29 0.98 4.97
CA ARG A 276 -22.74 0.87 3.57
C ARG A 276 -22.33 2.08 2.74
N VAL A 277 -22.50 3.30 3.27
CA VAL A 277 -22.12 4.54 2.59
C VAL A 277 -20.60 4.61 2.39
N ALA A 278 -19.82 4.21 3.39
CA ALA A 278 -18.36 4.10 3.28
C ALA A 278 -17.95 3.16 2.14
N GLY A 279 -18.58 1.98 2.04
CA GLY A 279 -18.33 1.02 0.95
C GLY A 279 -18.63 1.58 -0.44
N ILE A 280 -19.74 2.32 -0.60
CA ILE A 280 -20.08 2.99 -1.88
C ILE A 280 -19.01 4.01 -2.27
N LYS A 281 -18.39 4.68 -1.30
CA LYS A 281 -17.31 5.67 -1.49
C LYS A 281 -15.92 5.03 -1.59
N GLY A 282 -15.83 3.69 -1.65
CA GLY A 282 -14.56 2.98 -1.77
C GLY A 282 -13.71 2.97 -0.48
N VAL A 283 -14.32 3.31 0.66
CA VAL A 283 -13.67 3.29 1.98
C VAL A 283 -14.02 1.99 2.70
N SER A 284 -13.00 1.35 3.28
CA SER A 284 -13.19 0.12 4.06
C SER A 284 -13.90 0.43 5.37
N ALA A 285 -14.92 -0.36 5.71
CA ALA A 285 -15.62 -0.25 6.98
C ALA A 285 -15.79 -1.63 7.63
N VAL A 286 -15.61 -1.69 8.94
CA VAL A 286 -15.86 -2.86 9.79
C VAL A 286 -17.03 -2.53 10.69
N ASN A 287 -18.10 -3.31 10.57
CA ASN A 287 -19.23 -3.23 11.48
C ASN A 287 -19.05 -4.22 12.64
N LEU A 288 -19.05 -3.73 13.88
CA LEU A 288 -18.87 -4.59 15.07
C LEU A 288 -20.01 -5.61 15.26
N ASN A 289 -21.22 -5.31 14.79
CA ASN A 289 -22.35 -6.25 14.83
C ASN A 289 -22.18 -7.39 13.84
N GLU A 290 -21.64 -7.09 12.65
CA GLU A 290 -21.30 -8.11 11.66
C GLU A 290 -20.15 -8.98 12.16
N LEU A 291 -19.11 -8.37 12.76
CA LEU A 291 -18.01 -9.11 13.38
C LEU A 291 -18.51 -10.06 14.47
N ALA A 292 -19.35 -9.57 15.38
CA ALA A 292 -19.93 -10.42 16.43
C ALA A 292 -20.77 -11.56 15.86
N SER A 293 -21.52 -11.30 14.80
CA SER A 293 -22.32 -12.33 14.12
C SER A 293 -21.46 -13.38 13.42
N ALA A 294 -20.35 -12.97 12.82
CA ALA A 294 -19.40 -13.86 12.14
C ALA A 294 -18.62 -14.76 13.13
N MET A 295 -18.46 -14.30 14.37
CA MET A 295 -17.79 -15.07 15.44
C MET A 295 -18.73 -16.01 16.20
N ARG A 296 -20.04 -16.03 15.89
CA ARG A 296 -20.97 -17.00 16.48
C ARG A 296 -20.70 -18.40 15.95
N LEU A 297 -20.87 -19.40 16.81
CA LEU A 297 -20.71 -20.80 16.44
C LEU A 297 -21.66 -21.15 15.28
N ALA A 298 -21.09 -21.62 14.18
CA ALA A 298 -21.87 -22.17 13.08
C ALA A 298 -22.43 -23.51 13.53
N VAL A 299 -23.76 -23.58 13.70
CA VAL A 299 -24.46 -24.82 14.00
C VAL A 299 -25.22 -25.20 12.74
N ALA A 300 -24.87 -26.34 12.16
CA ALA A 300 -25.46 -26.87 10.96
C ALA A 300 -26.49 -27.97 11.28
N PRO A 301 -27.48 -28.19 10.39
CA PRO A 301 -28.32 -29.39 10.47
C PRO A 301 -27.46 -30.66 10.53
N GLY A 302 -27.75 -31.52 11.49
CA GLY A 302 -26.98 -32.74 11.76
C GLY A 302 -25.98 -32.62 12.92
N ASP A 303 -25.63 -31.41 13.37
CA ASP A 303 -24.73 -31.23 14.52
C ASP A 303 -25.34 -31.77 15.82
N ARG A 304 -24.48 -32.23 16.73
CA ARG A 304 -24.87 -32.67 18.07
C ARG A 304 -24.59 -31.54 19.07
N LEU A 305 -25.58 -31.24 19.90
CA LEU A 305 -25.50 -30.24 20.96
C LEU A 305 -25.91 -30.87 22.28
N GLU A 306 -25.25 -30.50 23.37
CA GLU A 306 -25.74 -30.79 24.71
C GLU A 306 -26.33 -29.52 25.31
N VAL A 307 -27.62 -29.55 25.62
CA VAL A 307 -28.34 -28.37 26.12
C VAL A 307 -29.18 -28.77 27.32
N ARG A 308 -29.11 -27.96 28.38
CA ARG A 308 -30.04 -28.10 29.50
C ARG A 308 -31.40 -27.52 29.13
N LEU A 309 -32.41 -28.37 29.17
CA LEU A 309 -33.79 -27.97 28.89
C LEU A 309 -34.39 -27.35 30.15
N VAL A 310 -34.91 -26.13 30.04
CA VAL A 310 -35.29 -25.30 31.21
C VAL A 310 -36.80 -25.15 31.34
N ARG A 311 -37.52 -25.06 30.22
CA ARG A 311 -38.97 -24.79 30.21
C ARG A 311 -39.67 -25.50 29.05
N PRO A 312 -40.99 -25.74 29.14
CA PRO A 312 -41.78 -26.26 28.02
C PRO A 312 -41.76 -25.30 26.82
N GLY A 313 -41.83 -25.87 25.62
CA GLY A 313 -41.94 -25.14 24.35
C GLY A 313 -43.37 -24.73 24.01
N GLU A 314 -43.53 -24.13 22.83
CA GLU A 314 -44.82 -23.59 22.39
C GLU A 314 -45.76 -24.69 21.89
N GLN A 315 -45.21 -25.73 21.23
CA GLN A 315 -46.00 -26.89 20.80
C GLN A 315 -45.98 -28.04 21.82
N PRO A 316 -47.03 -28.87 21.87
CA PRO A 316 -47.05 -30.08 22.70
C PRO A 316 -45.84 -30.97 22.42
N GLY A 317 -45.16 -31.43 23.47
CA GLY A 317 -43.96 -32.28 23.35
C GLY A 317 -42.63 -31.51 23.22
N GLN A 318 -42.65 -30.19 23.02
CA GLN A 318 -41.43 -29.39 22.92
C GLN A 318 -40.87 -28.98 24.29
N ALA A 319 -39.55 -28.82 24.34
CA ALA A 319 -38.84 -28.15 25.42
C ALA A 319 -37.88 -27.09 24.88
N VAL A 320 -37.55 -26.10 25.71
CA VAL A 320 -36.65 -25.00 25.37
C VAL A 320 -35.47 -24.98 26.32
N GLY A 321 -34.28 -24.91 25.73
CA GLY A 321 -33.01 -24.63 26.40
C GLY A 321 -32.31 -23.43 25.78
N PHE A 322 -31.17 -23.06 26.36
CA PHE A 322 -30.33 -21.97 25.86
C PHE A 322 -28.89 -22.46 25.81
N LEU A 323 -28.19 -22.12 24.72
CA LEU A 323 -26.74 -22.24 24.66
C LEU A 323 -26.09 -21.15 25.53
N ASP A 324 -24.79 -21.28 25.79
CA ASP A 324 -24.02 -20.33 26.59
C ASP A 324 -24.02 -18.90 26.00
N ASP A 325 -24.23 -18.77 24.69
CA ASP A 325 -24.34 -17.50 23.97
C ASP A 325 -25.76 -16.90 23.96
N GLY A 326 -26.71 -17.56 24.65
CA GLY A 326 -28.12 -17.15 24.73
C GLY A 326 -28.98 -17.59 23.54
N THR A 327 -28.44 -18.33 22.57
CA THR A 327 -29.22 -18.88 21.46
C THR A 327 -30.29 -19.85 21.98
N MET A 328 -31.54 -19.63 21.58
CA MET A 328 -32.66 -20.47 21.98
C MET A 328 -32.62 -21.79 21.22
N VAL A 329 -32.64 -22.90 21.94
CA VAL A 329 -32.71 -24.25 21.36
C VAL A 329 -34.06 -24.85 21.70
N VAL A 330 -34.85 -25.12 20.68
CA VAL A 330 -36.16 -25.79 20.77
C VAL A 330 -35.94 -27.27 20.46
N ALA A 331 -36.14 -28.11 21.46
CA ALA A 331 -36.09 -29.56 21.34
C ALA A 331 -37.50 -30.10 21.08
N ASP A 332 -37.78 -30.56 19.86
CA ASP A 332 -38.95 -31.39 19.55
C ASP A 332 -38.82 -32.74 20.29
N ASP A 333 -39.89 -33.26 20.87
CA ASP A 333 -39.90 -34.45 21.74
C ASP A 333 -39.02 -34.32 23.01
N GLY A 334 -38.72 -33.08 23.43
CA GLY A 334 -37.88 -32.80 24.61
C GLY A 334 -38.64 -32.63 25.93
N ALA A 335 -39.97 -32.69 25.94
CA ALA A 335 -40.79 -32.37 27.13
C ALA A 335 -40.44 -33.23 28.36
N ASP A 336 -40.14 -34.52 28.17
CA ASP A 336 -39.80 -35.45 29.27
C ASP A 336 -38.38 -35.24 29.82
N LEU A 337 -37.58 -34.42 29.14
CA LEU A 337 -36.18 -34.14 29.46
C LEU A 337 -35.99 -32.75 30.10
N ILE A 338 -37.08 -32.04 30.40
CA ILE A 338 -37.04 -30.73 31.09
C ILE A 338 -36.35 -30.89 32.46
N GLY A 339 -35.43 -29.96 32.75
CA GLY A 339 -34.60 -29.94 33.95
C GLY A 339 -33.26 -30.67 33.80
N ARG A 340 -33.09 -31.49 32.75
CA ARG A 340 -31.87 -32.29 32.47
C ARG A 340 -31.08 -31.73 31.29
N THR A 341 -29.81 -32.10 31.22
CA THR A 341 -28.98 -31.90 30.02
C THR A 341 -29.26 -33.03 29.04
N ALA A 342 -29.69 -32.70 27.82
CA ALA A 342 -30.03 -33.66 26.78
C ALA A 342 -29.07 -33.53 25.59
N ALA A 343 -28.68 -34.66 25.02
CA ALA A 343 -27.96 -34.71 23.75
C ALA A 343 -28.97 -34.59 22.59
N LEU A 344 -28.91 -33.45 21.90
CA LEU A 344 -29.82 -33.07 20.84
C LEU A 344 -29.10 -33.09 19.50
N ARG A 345 -29.78 -33.52 18.43
CA ARG A 345 -29.32 -33.38 17.05
C ARG A 345 -30.08 -32.24 16.38
N VAL A 346 -29.35 -31.28 15.82
CA VAL A 346 -29.94 -30.14 15.13
C VAL A 346 -30.66 -30.59 13.87
N THR A 347 -31.92 -30.18 13.75
CA THR A 347 -32.76 -30.44 12.57
C THR A 347 -32.76 -29.23 11.64
N SER A 348 -32.90 -28.03 12.19
CA SER A 348 -32.84 -26.78 11.43
C SER A 348 -32.47 -25.60 12.32
N SER A 349 -32.16 -24.46 11.71
CA SER A 349 -31.98 -23.20 12.42
C SER A 349 -32.80 -22.11 11.74
N LEU A 350 -33.50 -21.31 12.52
CA LEU A 350 -34.28 -20.17 12.06
C LEU A 350 -33.71 -18.88 12.63
N GLN A 351 -33.48 -17.89 11.78
CA GLN A 351 -33.14 -16.54 12.22
C GLN A 351 -34.43 -15.73 12.38
N THR A 352 -34.62 -15.12 13.55
CA THR A 352 -35.76 -14.23 13.85
C THR A 352 -35.25 -12.83 14.22
N ASN A 353 -36.15 -11.85 14.31
CA ASN A 353 -35.81 -10.49 14.76
C ASN A 353 -35.26 -10.45 16.21
N ALA A 354 -35.60 -11.46 17.04
CA ALA A 354 -35.14 -11.58 18.41
C ALA A 354 -33.82 -12.37 18.55
N GLY A 355 -33.31 -12.96 17.47
CA GLY A 355 -32.10 -13.78 17.47
C GLY A 355 -32.24 -15.07 16.68
N ARG A 356 -31.24 -15.96 16.81
CA ARG A 356 -31.26 -17.29 16.19
C ARG A 356 -32.00 -18.26 17.11
N MET A 357 -32.82 -19.11 16.51
CA MET A 357 -33.47 -20.25 17.15
C MET A 357 -32.97 -21.51 16.47
N ILE A 358 -32.55 -22.50 17.25
CA ILE A 358 -32.09 -23.79 16.75
C ILE A 358 -33.18 -24.81 17.07
N PHE A 359 -33.67 -25.52 16.07
CA PHE A 359 -34.55 -26.66 16.25
C PHE A 359 -33.71 -27.93 16.28
N ALA A 360 -33.98 -28.79 17.25
CA ALA A 360 -33.26 -30.03 17.43
C ALA A 360 -34.20 -31.12 17.96
N ARG A 361 -33.77 -32.38 17.88
CA ARG A 361 -34.47 -33.52 18.47
C ARG A 361 -33.54 -34.29 19.40
N PRO A 362 -34.03 -34.86 20.50
CA PRO A 362 -33.28 -35.81 21.31
C PRO A 362 -32.72 -36.92 20.43
N THR A 363 -31.46 -37.26 20.64
CA THR A 363 -30.90 -38.47 20.04
C THR A 363 -31.14 -39.62 21.01
N ASP A 364 -31.84 -40.66 20.56
CA ASP A 364 -31.96 -41.93 21.26
C ASP A 364 -30.62 -42.68 21.21
N ALA A 365 -29.68 -42.23 22.04
CA ALA A 365 -28.52 -43.02 22.40
C ALA A 365 -28.05 -42.56 23.79
N PRO A 366 -28.17 -43.39 24.84
CA PRO A 366 -27.37 -43.18 26.03
C PRO A 366 -25.90 -43.19 25.60
N ALA A 367 -25.10 -42.30 26.19
CA ALA A 367 -23.66 -42.30 26.05
C ALA A 367 -23.12 -43.68 26.45
N ALA A 368 -22.91 -44.54 25.46
CA ALA A 368 -22.07 -45.72 25.60
C ALA A 368 -20.63 -45.25 25.40
N ASP A 369 -19.81 -45.52 26.41
CA ASP A 369 -18.37 -45.33 26.44
C ASP A 369 -17.73 -45.62 25.07
N ALA A 370 -17.34 -44.55 24.37
CA ALA A 370 -16.29 -44.62 23.39
C ALA A 370 -15.01 -44.16 24.10
N PRO A 371 -14.00 -45.02 24.27
CA PRO A 371 -12.71 -44.58 24.81
C PRO A 371 -12.14 -43.47 23.91
N PRO A 372 -11.42 -42.49 24.46
CA PRO A 372 -10.82 -41.43 23.67
C PRO A 372 -9.91 -42.07 22.62
N ALA A 373 -10.15 -41.72 21.35
CA ALA A 373 -9.32 -42.14 20.23
C ALA A 373 -7.86 -41.77 20.54
N THR A 374 -7.05 -42.79 20.81
CA THR A 374 -5.60 -42.64 20.96
C THR A 374 -5.04 -42.19 19.61
N PRO A 375 -4.15 -41.18 19.56
CA PRO A 375 -3.54 -40.76 18.31
C PRO A 375 -2.75 -41.93 17.73
N THR A 376 -3.08 -42.31 16.50
CA THR A 376 -2.39 -43.31 15.71
C THR A 376 -0.91 -42.96 15.65
N THR A 377 -0.11 -43.70 16.41
CA THR A 377 1.34 -43.72 16.28
C THR A 377 1.65 -44.65 15.11
N ASP A 378 2.13 -44.06 14.03
CA ASP A 378 2.69 -44.74 12.87
C ASP A 378 3.81 -45.67 13.33
N THR A 379 3.54 -46.97 13.41
CA THR A 379 4.56 -48.01 13.60
C THR A 379 4.56 -48.87 12.35
N GLY A 380 5.43 -48.50 11.43
CA GLY A 380 5.78 -49.29 10.26
C GLY A 380 6.29 -50.67 10.67
N ALA A 381 5.81 -51.67 9.94
CA ALA A 381 6.29 -53.03 9.96
C ALA A 381 7.80 -53.08 9.63
N GLN A 382 8.57 -53.82 10.43
CA GLN A 382 9.84 -54.41 9.99
C GLN A 382 9.62 -55.89 9.67
N PRO A 383 10.19 -56.41 8.56
CA PRO A 383 10.31 -57.84 8.35
C PRO A 383 11.54 -58.39 9.09
N GLU A 384 11.43 -59.68 9.37
CA GLU A 384 12.30 -60.49 10.20
C GLU A 384 13.58 -60.95 9.47
N ARG A 385 14.63 -61.21 10.29
CA ARG A 385 15.78 -62.13 10.12
C ARG A 385 17.19 -61.57 9.94
N GLU A 386 17.97 -61.84 10.98
CA GLU A 386 19.21 -62.64 11.00
C GLU A 386 20.52 -61.96 11.45
N ALA A 387 20.83 -62.23 12.73
CA ALA A 387 22.09 -62.68 13.32
C ALA A 387 23.42 -61.88 13.19
N SER A 388 23.98 -61.69 14.40
CA SER A 388 25.40 -61.79 14.78
C SER A 388 26.29 -60.52 14.81
N PRO A 389 27.32 -60.50 15.69
CA PRO A 389 27.48 -59.43 16.68
C PRO A 389 28.83 -58.68 16.60
N ASP A 390 29.05 -57.84 17.61
CA ASP A 390 30.30 -57.21 18.06
C ASP A 390 30.70 -55.83 17.52
N GLY A 391 31.08 -54.96 18.47
CA GLY A 391 32.26 -54.10 18.30
C GLY A 391 32.04 -52.58 18.20
N SER A 392 32.02 -51.92 19.36
CA SER A 392 32.94 -50.81 19.72
C SER A 392 33.09 -49.54 18.84
N ALA A 393 32.93 -48.41 19.53
CA ALA A 393 33.71 -47.16 19.44
C ALA A 393 33.56 -46.21 18.24
N ALA A 394 33.04 -45.02 18.58
CA ALA A 394 33.67 -43.70 18.43
C ALA A 394 34.65 -43.44 17.26
N SER A 395 34.44 -42.28 16.61
CA SER A 395 35.48 -41.30 16.21
C SER A 395 35.41 -40.81 14.75
N ARG A 396 35.08 -39.52 14.63
CA ARG A 396 35.73 -38.47 13.80
C ARG A 396 35.76 -38.60 12.26
N ARG A 397 35.30 -37.48 11.67
CA ARG A 397 35.91 -36.71 10.56
C ARG A 397 36.26 -37.46 9.27
N ARG A 398 35.58 -37.10 8.17
CA ARG A 398 36.09 -36.22 7.10
C ARG A 398 35.14 -36.18 5.90
N ASP A 399 34.86 -34.96 5.45
CA ASP A 399 34.55 -34.64 4.05
C ASP A 399 35.81 -34.92 3.20
N PRO A 400 35.70 -35.38 1.94
CA PRO A 400 35.75 -34.39 0.86
C PRO A 400 34.90 -34.71 -0.38
N ARG A 401 34.27 -33.65 -0.90
CA ARG A 401 34.00 -33.37 -2.32
C ARG A 401 34.78 -34.20 -3.36
N LYS A 402 34.02 -34.75 -4.32
CA LYS A 402 34.24 -35.01 -5.77
C LYS A 402 33.52 -36.33 -6.09
N THR A 403 32.74 -36.51 -7.16
CA THR A 403 32.83 -35.96 -8.51
C THR A 403 31.53 -36.27 -9.27
N ARG A 404 31.20 -35.39 -10.20
CA ARG A 404 30.45 -35.61 -11.47
C ARG A 404 30.34 -37.08 -11.91
N ALA A 405 29.16 -37.50 -12.39
CA ALA A 405 28.85 -37.57 -13.83
C ALA A 405 27.58 -38.39 -14.15
N ARG A 406 26.77 -37.82 -15.07
CA ARG A 406 25.95 -38.48 -16.12
C ARG A 406 24.93 -39.58 -15.75
N ASN A 407 23.63 -39.19 -15.78
CA ASN A 407 22.64 -39.41 -16.87
C ASN A 407 22.82 -40.61 -17.84
N PRO A 408 21.82 -41.04 -18.63
CA PRO A 408 20.35 -41.18 -18.46
C PRO A 408 19.86 -42.63 -18.73
N ARG A 409 18.58 -42.94 -18.43
CA ARG A 409 17.63 -43.71 -19.28
C ARG A 409 16.39 -44.15 -18.48
N ARG A 410 15.28 -43.42 -18.62
CA ARG A 410 14.03 -43.89 -19.24
C ARG A 410 13.05 -42.74 -19.36
#